data_AF-A0A3B9CY39-F1
#
_entry.id   AF-A0A3B9CY39-F1
#
_cell.length_a   1.000
_cell.length_b   1.000
_cell.length_c   1.000
_cell.angle_alpha   90.00
_cell.angle_beta   90.00
_cell.angle_gamma   90.00
#
_symmetry.space_group_name_H-M   'P 1'
#
loop_
_entity.id
_entity.type
_entity.pdbx_description
1 polymer ?
#
loop_
_entity_poly.entity_id
_entity_poly.type
_entity_poly.pdbx_seq_one_letter_code
_entity_poly.pdbx_strand_id
1 'polypeptide(L)'
;MSRTSWVDPDNNEPLIGEHAQKLESFVKAFEDGQITTEELSNQESDLVKLLKKVEESLNDEQHALVTELLCELTAYDIMHFTHEFQKARIAEFRG
;
A
#
# COMPACT_ATOMS: atom_id res chain seq x y z
N MET A 1 -5.63 -20.06 -10.70
CA MET A 1 -5.54 -18.65 -11.11
C MET A 1 -4.06 -18.33 -11.33
N SER A 2 -3.73 -17.55 -12.36
CA SER A 2 -2.38 -17.01 -12.56
C SER A 2 -2.02 -16.05 -11.41
N ARG A 3 -0.76 -16.05 -10.97
CA ARG A 3 -0.29 -15.11 -9.95
C ARG A 3 -0.35 -13.68 -10.49
N THR A 4 -0.89 -12.75 -9.71
CA THR A 4 -0.82 -11.32 -10.03
C THR A 4 0.62 -10.85 -9.83
N SER A 5 1.20 -10.19 -10.84
CA SER A 5 2.55 -9.61 -10.72
C SER A 5 2.56 -8.44 -9.74
N TRP A 6 3.66 -8.31 -8.98
CA TRP A 6 3.92 -7.17 -8.10
C TRP A 6 4.71 -6.06 -8.78
N VAL A 7 5.24 -6.33 -9.97
CA VAL A 7 6.08 -5.43 -10.76
C VAL A 7 5.50 -5.32 -12.17
N ASP A 8 5.47 -4.11 -12.70
CA ASP A 8 5.06 -3.84 -14.08
C ASP A 8 6.14 -4.35 -15.06
N PRO A 9 5.76 -5.13 -16.08
CA PRO A 9 6.72 -5.73 -17.00
C PRO A 9 7.39 -4.74 -17.95
N ASP A 10 6.80 -3.56 -18.17
CA ASP A 10 7.25 -2.59 -19.15
C ASP A 10 8.18 -1.54 -18.53
N ASN A 11 7.90 -1.08 -17.31
CA ASN A 11 8.67 -0.02 -16.65
C ASN A 11 9.39 -0.43 -15.35
N ASN A 12 9.20 -1.67 -14.86
CA ASN A 12 9.72 -2.19 -13.59
C ASN A 12 9.27 -1.42 -12.33
N GLU A 13 8.15 -0.70 -12.39
CA GLU A 13 7.60 -0.02 -11.22
C GLU A 13 6.77 -0.99 -10.35
N PRO A 14 6.68 -0.74 -9.02
CA PRO A 14 5.82 -1.52 -8.14
C PRO A 14 4.32 -1.33 -8.47
N LEU A 15 3.61 -2.42 -8.71
CA LEU A 15 2.16 -2.40 -8.98
C LEU A 15 1.28 -2.51 -7.72
N ILE A 16 1.89 -2.68 -6.55
CA ILE A 16 1.14 -2.93 -5.31
C ILE A 16 0.20 -1.77 -4.97
N GLY A 17 0.63 -0.53 -5.18
CA GLY A 17 -0.23 0.66 -4.99
C GLY A 17 -1.46 0.66 -5.92
N GLU A 18 -1.30 0.25 -7.18
CA GLU A 18 -2.43 0.12 -8.11
C GLU A 18 -3.37 -1.02 -7.73
N HIS A 19 -2.83 -2.11 -7.20
CA HIS A 19 -3.66 -3.20 -6.67
C HIS A 19 -4.42 -2.76 -5.42
N ALA A 20 -3.81 -1.95 -4.56
CA ALA A 20 -4.46 -1.39 -3.37
C ALA A 20 -5.66 -0.49 -3.75
N GLN A 21 -5.55 0.29 -4.84
CA GLN A 21 -6.65 1.12 -5.35
C GLN A 21 -7.86 0.31 -5.83
N LYS A 22 -7.69 -0.99 -6.09
CA LYS A 22 -8.77 -1.90 -6.49
C LYS A 22 -9.45 -2.57 -5.28
N LEU A 23 -8.94 -2.37 -4.07
CA LEU A 23 -9.58 -2.89 -2.86
C LEU A 23 -10.90 -2.16 -2.63
N GLU A 24 -11.98 -2.92 -2.39
CA GLU A 24 -13.29 -2.34 -2.12
C GLU A 24 -13.28 -1.43 -0.90
N SER A 25 -12.53 -1.78 0.14
CA SER A 25 -12.34 -0.94 1.34
C SER A 25 -11.65 0.38 1.01
N PHE A 26 -10.67 0.35 0.10
CA PHE A 26 -9.99 1.56 -0.37
C PHE A 26 -10.96 2.45 -1.14
N VAL A 27 -11.65 1.91 -2.14
CA VAL A 27 -12.59 2.69 -2.95
C VAL A 27 -13.63 3.38 -2.06
N LYS A 28 -14.27 2.61 -1.15
CA LYS A 28 -15.30 3.14 -0.25
C LYS A 28 -14.79 4.26 0.66
N ALA A 29 -13.60 4.10 1.25
CA ALA A 29 -13.04 5.09 2.17
C ALA A 29 -12.76 6.45 1.51
N PHE A 30 -12.72 6.52 0.18
CA PHE A 30 -12.53 7.76 -0.58
C PHE A 30 -13.81 8.29 -1.23
N GLU A 31 -14.95 7.59 -1.16
CA GLU A 31 -16.19 7.97 -1.86
C GLU A 31 -16.76 9.31 -1.40
N ASP A 32 -16.69 9.62 -0.11
CA ASP A 32 -17.23 10.84 0.48
C ASP A 32 -16.16 11.93 0.75
N GLY A 33 -14.90 11.63 0.42
CA GLY A 33 -13.76 12.52 0.61
C GLY A 33 -13.26 12.61 2.07
N GLN A 34 -13.75 11.78 2.98
CA GLN A 34 -13.32 11.75 4.38
C GLN A 34 -13.13 10.33 4.91
N ILE A 35 -11.88 9.94 5.17
CA ILE A 35 -11.59 8.68 5.89
C ILE A 35 -11.89 8.87 7.38
N THR A 36 -12.83 8.08 7.90
CA THR A 36 -13.22 8.08 9.31
C THR A 36 -12.29 7.20 10.16
N THR A 37 -12.32 7.39 11.49
CA THR A 37 -11.59 6.53 12.43
C THR A 37 -12.05 5.07 12.36
N GLU A 38 -13.34 4.85 12.12
CA GLU A 38 -13.91 3.50 12.00
C GLU A 38 -13.38 2.79 10.75
N GLU A 39 -13.36 3.46 9.60
CA GLU A 39 -12.82 2.90 8.35
C GLU A 39 -11.33 2.58 8.46
N LEU A 40 -10.55 3.46 9.09
CA LEU A 40 -9.14 3.21 9.34
C LEU A 40 -8.93 1.99 10.26
N SER A 41 -9.72 1.88 11.33
CA SER A 41 -9.66 0.74 12.25
C SER A 41 -10.06 -0.58 11.58
N ASN A 42 -11.06 -0.54 10.68
CA ASN A 42 -11.47 -1.71 9.90
C ASN A 42 -10.35 -2.15 8.95
N GLN A 43 -9.71 -1.21 8.24
CA GLN A 43 -8.59 -1.50 7.35
C GLN A 43 -7.39 -2.08 8.13
N GLU A 44 -7.08 -1.53 9.31
CA GLU A 44 -6.03 -2.08 10.20
C GLU A 44 -6.37 -3.51 10.65
N SER A 45 -7.62 -3.77 11.04
CA SER A 45 -8.07 -5.09 11.44
C SER A 45 -7.86 -6.13 10.33
N ASP A 46 -8.19 -5.77 9.10
CA ASP A 46 -8.02 -6.65 7.95
C ASP A 46 -6.55 -6.86 7.57
N LEU A 47 -5.73 -5.81 7.67
CA LEU A 47 -4.28 -5.91 7.51
C LEU A 47 -3.67 -6.88 8.55
N VAL A 48 -4.01 -6.75 9.83
CA VAL A 48 -3.49 -7.61 10.89
C VAL A 48 -3.88 -9.07 10.68
N LYS A 49 -5.13 -9.34 10.28
CA LYS A 49 -5.57 -10.71 9.96
C LYS A 49 -4.74 -11.31 8.82
N LEU A 50 -4.48 -10.54 7.77
CA LEU A 50 -3.67 -10.99 6.62
C LEU A 50 -2.20 -11.19 6.99
N LEU A 51 -1.60 -10.26 7.74
CA LEU A 51 -0.21 -10.38 8.20
C LEU A 51 0.00 -11.68 8.97
N LYS A 52 -0.85 -11.97 9.95
CA LYS A 52 -0.78 -13.23 10.72
C LYS A 52 -0.88 -14.47 9.83
N LYS A 53 -1.88 -14.49 8.94
CA LYS A 53 -2.10 -15.63 8.04
C LYS A 53 -0.90 -15.85 7.10
N VAL A 54 -0.30 -14.77 6.59
CA VAL A 54 0.88 -14.85 5.73
C VAL A 54 2.07 -15.33 6.55
N GLU A 55 2.38 -14.67 7.67
CA GLU A 55 3.49 -14.99 8.56
C GLU A 55 3.50 -16.47 8.98
N GLU A 56 2.35 -17.03 9.39
CA GLU A 56 2.22 -18.44 9.76
C GLU A 56 2.47 -19.43 8.60
N SER A 57 2.36 -18.96 7.35
CA SER A 57 2.51 -19.80 6.15
C SER A 57 3.92 -19.82 5.57
N LEU A 58 4.82 -18.96 6.06
CA LEU A 58 6.18 -18.80 5.56
C LEU A 58 7.17 -19.58 6.42
N ASN A 59 8.22 -20.10 5.81
CA ASN A 59 9.42 -20.50 6.55
C ASN A 59 10.28 -19.26 6.87
N ASP A 60 11.32 -19.43 7.70
CA ASP A 60 12.18 -18.33 8.17
C ASP A 60 12.81 -17.51 7.04
N GLU A 61 13.28 -18.16 5.95
CA GLU A 61 13.90 -17.47 4.81
C GLU A 61 12.86 -16.66 4.03
N GLN A 62 11.69 -17.25 3.76
CA GLN A 62 10.59 -16.57 3.09
C GLN A 62 10.05 -15.42 3.94
N HIS A 63 9.94 -15.60 5.26
CA HIS A 63 9.51 -14.58 6.20
C HIS A 63 10.47 -13.39 6.19
N ALA A 64 11.78 -13.64 6.22
CA ALA A 64 12.79 -12.58 6.14
C ALA A 64 12.66 -11.76 4.85
N LEU A 65 12.51 -12.43 3.70
CA LEU A 65 12.34 -11.76 2.40
C LEU A 65 11.04 -10.94 2.33
N VAL A 66 9.93 -11.49 2.82
CA VAL A 66 8.64 -10.78 2.84
C VAL A 66 8.69 -9.60 3.81
N THR A 67 9.38 -9.74 4.93
CA THR A 67 9.57 -8.65 5.91
C THR A 67 10.34 -7.50 5.28
N GLU A 68 11.47 -7.79 4.63
CA GLU A 68 12.26 -6.79 3.90
C GLU A 68 11.40 -6.09 2.84
N LEU A 69 10.64 -6.85 2.04
CA LEU A 69 9.73 -6.29 1.04
C LEU A 69 8.67 -5.36 1.66
N LEU A 70 8.02 -5.75 2.76
CA LEU A 70 7.01 -4.92 3.42
C LEU A 70 7.62 -3.63 3.98
N CYS A 71 8.84 -3.70 4.52
CA CYS A 71 9.56 -2.53 5.00
C CYS A 71 9.90 -1.56 3.86
N GLU A 72 10.48 -2.05 2.76
CA GLU A 72 10.81 -1.23 1.60
C GLU A 72 9.57 -0.61 0.95
N LEU A 73 8.49 -1.37 0.80
CA LEU A 73 7.22 -0.87 0.26
C LEU A 73 6.65 0.26 1.15
N THR A 74 6.63 0.05 2.47
CA THR A 74 6.11 1.06 3.41
C THR A 74 6.97 2.34 3.37
N ALA A 75 8.29 2.18 3.32
CA ALA A 75 9.21 3.32 3.20
C ALA A 75 8.99 4.08 1.89
N TYR A 76 8.89 3.36 0.77
CA TYR A 76 8.62 3.94 -0.55
C TYR A 76 7.29 4.71 -0.58
N ASP A 77 6.20 4.14 -0.06
CA ASP A 77 4.88 4.79 -0.06
C ASP A 77 4.89 6.09 0.75
N ILE A 78 5.54 6.09 1.92
CA ILE A 78 5.70 7.30 2.75
C ILE A 78 6.52 8.35 2.00
N MET A 79 7.64 7.94 1.38
CA MET A 79 8.50 8.85 0.61
C MET A 79 7.75 9.43 -0.60
N HIS A 80 7.04 8.60 -1.35
CA HIS A 80 6.27 9.00 -2.53
C HIS A 80 5.14 9.96 -2.15
N PHE A 81 4.34 9.64 -1.13
CA PHE A 81 3.30 10.53 -0.62
C PHE A 81 3.88 11.87 -0.18
N THR A 82 4.98 11.86 0.58
CA THR A 82 5.65 13.07 1.04
C THR A 82 6.17 13.91 -0.12
N HIS A 83 6.76 13.27 -1.14
CA HIS A 83 7.28 13.93 -2.33
C HIS A 83 6.16 14.63 -3.12
N GLU A 84 5.07 13.93 -3.41
CA GLU A 84 3.94 14.51 -4.15
C GLU A 84 3.24 15.61 -3.34
N PHE A 85 3.09 15.45 -2.02
CA PHE A 85 2.54 16.50 -1.16
C PHE A 85 3.40 17.78 -1.18
N GLN A 86 4.73 17.64 -1.10
CA GLN A 86 5.65 18.79 -1.19
C GLN A 86 5.55 19.50 -2.54
N LYS A 87 5.43 18.74 -3.63
CA LYS A 87 5.30 19.24 -4.99
C LYS A 87 3.97 19.99 -5.21
N ALA A 88 2.86 19.44 -4.72
CA ALA A 88 1.55 20.10 -4.76
C ALA A 88 1.59 21.45 -4.04
N ARG A 89 2.15 21.49 -2.82
CA ARG A 89 2.32 22.72 -2.06
C ARG A 89 3.17 23.76 -2.80
N ILE A 90 4.25 23.36 -3.47
CA ILE A 90 5.09 24.28 -4.26
C ILE A 90 4.33 24.83 -5.47
N ALA A 91 3.47 24.03 -6.11
CA ALA A 91 2.66 24.48 -7.23
C ALA A 91 1.63 25.54 -6.81
N GLU A 92 0.98 25.38 -5.66
CA GLU A 92 0.03 26.36 -5.10
C GLU A 92 0.68 27.72 -4.81
N PHE A 93 1.95 27.76 -4.40
CA PHE A 93 2.68 29.02 -4.14
C PHE A 93 3.24 29.69 -5.41
N ARG A 94 3.17 29.03 -6.58
CA ARG A 94 3.66 29.54 -7.87
C ARG A 94 2.54 29.96 -8.83
N GLY A 95 1.28 29.73 -8.46
CA GLY A 95 0.08 30.26 -9.12
C GLY A 95 -0.46 31.49 -8.40
#